data_AF-A0A8B8EVI0-F1
#
_entry.id   AF-A0A8B8EVI0-F1
#
_cell.length_a   1.000
_cell.length_b   1.000
_cell.length_c   1.000
_cell.angle_alpha   90.00
_cell.angle_beta   90.00
_cell.angle_gamma   90.00
#
_symmetry.space_group_name_H-M   'P 1'
#
loop_
_entity.id
_entity.type
_entity.pdbx_description
1 polymer ?
#
loop_
_entity_poly.entity_id
_entity_poly.type
_entity_poly.pdbx_seq_one_letter_code
_entity_poly.pdbx_strand_id
1 'polypeptide(L)'
;MNGDIKDTKKKKKEGTRNGDAMFSKETDNVILRQTSEYSTEKDDEEKDKTRTEKRNQYIETAKLLVVLVCVALGVVAVVVLTTRYESPPKTQRLVSEKEFHCLLDSNSKTTTGKLRFNASISIKCIYLTDRKNILNSTLLVLFKPKYNLIQIHDSVEVNQTLHSDIIREGRWEISIKTSTNIEIKGDPVKCGGDGKFEITLQINNKSYTSQVSVEVESETSAVQLEVGQSEENGQYLITCSSTSECAPAPITLLGTVGGNIIPLYGVNFTCIIRYNDFDGWSAGCTGSIPKSVVSAIDEITCRPVLKNQTEASNTEAKVSKDVLLCNNDADCTFSCPEENQDRYYTDPKFCNIFHRCVDRRLYTAPCGKGTYFSTRTCACSHINEVIQDGSCNTKGERLATGSKKILCDDTNR
;
A
#
# COMPACT_ATOMS: atom_id res chain seq x y z
N MET A 1 5.31 -58.69 16.63
CA MET A 1 5.14 -58.57 18.09
C MET A 1 4.23 -57.38 18.35
N ASN A 2 3.08 -57.66 18.94
CA ASN A 2 2.01 -56.73 19.30
C ASN A 2 2.49 -55.70 20.35
N GLY A 3 1.81 -54.55 20.41
CA GLY A 3 1.99 -53.60 21.51
C GLY A 3 1.13 -52.36 21.40
N ASP A 4 -0.17 -52.54 21.60
CA ASP A 4 -1.24 -51.54 21.62
C ASP A 4 -1.32 -50.73 22.94
N ILE A 5 -1.80 -49.49 22.79
CA ILE A 5 -2.74 -48.73 23.68
C ILE A 5 -2.27 -48.32 25.10
N LYS A 6 -2.37 -47.00 25.40
CA LYS A 6 -3.29 -46.47 26.45
C LYS A 6 -3.43 -44.94 26.47
N ASP A 7 -4.69 -44.53 26.38
CA ASP A 7 -5.29 -43.26 26.78
C ASP A 7 -5.04 -42.89 28.24
N THR A 8 -5.03 -41.58 28.55
CA THR A 8 -5.70 -41.08 29.77
C THR A 8 -6.14 -39.61 29.67
N LYS A 9 -7.45 -39.39 29.74
CA LYS A 9 -8.14 -38.12 30.06
C LYS A 9 -7.95 -37.76 31.55
N LYS A 10 -7.87 -36.45 31.91
CA LYS A 10 -8.89 -35.74 32.73
C LYS A 10 -8.51 -34.31 33.18
N LYS A 11 -9.54 -33.43 33.04
CA LYS A 11 -10.06 -32.39 33.97
C LYS A 11 -9.35 -31.04 34.19
N LYS A 12 -9.96 -30.02 33.58
CA LYS A 12 -10.75 -28.90 34.16
C LYS A 12 -10.27 -28.27 35.49
N LYS A 13 -10.00 -26.96 35.47
CA LYS A 13 -10.36 -26.02 36.55
C LYS A 13 -10.63 -24.62 36.01
N GLU A 14 -11.82 -24.11 36.38
CA GLU A 14 -12.25 -22.71 36.28
C GLU A 14 -11.40 -21.80 37.18
N GLY A 15 -11.25 -20.54 36.76
CA GLY A 15 -10.64 -19.48 37.55
C GLY A 15 -11.07 -18.11 37.02
N THR A 16 -12.24 -17.66 37.48
CA THR A 16 -12.75 -16.29 37.35
C THR A 16 -11.89 -15.34 38.20
N ARG A 17 -11.47 -14.20 37.64
CA ARG A 17 -11.11 -13.02 38.46
C ARG A 17 -11.39 -11.72 37.71
N ASN A 18 -12.21 -10.91 38.37
CA ASN A 18 -12.49 -9.50 38.11
C ASN A 18 -11.22 -8.66 38.18
N GLY A 19 -11.15 -7.63 37.34
CA GLY A 19 -10.18 -6.55 37.43
C GLY A 19 -10.80 -5.30 36.83
N ASP A 20 -11.27 -4.43 37.72
CA ASP A 20 -11.98 -3.19 37.43
C ASP A 20 -11.10 -2.20 36.66
N ALA A 21 -11.72 -1.57 35.66
CA ALA A 21 -11.15 -0.45 34.93
C ALA A 21 -11.25 0.82 35.78
N MET A 22 -10.11 1.39 36.15
CA MET A 22 -10.00 2.71 36.76
C MET A 22 -9.43 3.68 35.73
N PHE A 23 -10.33 4.45 35.09
CA PHE A 23 -9.97 5.63 34.31
C PHE A 23 -9.65 6.77 35.27
N SER A 24 -8.37 7.15 35.35
CA SER A 24 -7.97 8.46 35.87
C SER A 24 -7.81 9.41 34.69
N LYS A 25 -8.59 10.49 34.70
CA LYS A 25 -8.68 11.52 33.67
C LYS A 25 -8.49 12.85 34.38
N GLU A 26 -7.31 13.45 34.23
CA GLU A 26 -6.96 14.82 34.66
C GLU A 26 -5.75 15.20 33.77
N THR A 27 -5.77 16.24 32.95
CA THR A 27 -6.10 17.62 33.26
C THR A 27 -6.46 18.38 31.97
N ASP A 28 -7.60 19.08 31.99
CA ASP A 28 -7.92 20.17 31.08
C ASP A 28 -7.60 21.49 31.80
N ASN A 29 -6.83 22.37 31.15
CA ASN A 29 -6.75 23.77 31.51
C ASN A 29 -7.69 24.56 30.59
N VAL A 30 -8.89 24.89 31.08
CA VAL A 30 -9.73 25.95 30.49
C VAL A 30 -10.22 26.87 31.61
N ILE A 31 -9.77 28.11 31.50
CA ILE A 31 -10.06 29.26 32.34
C ILE A 31 -11.51 29.70 32.09
N LEU A 32 -12.35 29.73 33.13
CA LEU A 32 -13.56 30.56 33.14
C LEU A 32 -13.78 31.23 34.51
N ARG A 33 -14.07 32.52 34.43
CA ARG A 33 -14.18 33.53 35.49
C ARG A 33 -15.27 33.22 36.51
N GLN A 34 -14.96 33.47 37.79
CA GLN A 34 -15.93 33.64 38.87
C GLN A 34 -16.56 35.04 38.83
N THR A 35 -17.89 35.09 38.94
CA THR A 35 -18.62 36.22 39.54
C THR A 35 -19.58 35.67 40.60
N SER A 36 -19.55 36.35 41.74
CA SER A 36 -20.29 36.14 43.00
C SER A 36 -21.78 36.40 42.88
N GLU A 37 -22.59 35.73 43.71
CA GLU A 37 -23.81 36.25 44.37
C GLU A 37 -24.40 35.11 45.23
N TYR A 38 -24.23 35.13 46.55
CA TYR A 38 -25.17 35.63 47.57
C TYR A 38 -26.61 35.12 47.42
N SER A 39 -26.91 34.10 48.21
CA SER A 39 -28.25 33.57 48.47
C SER A 39 -28.90 34.29 49.64
N THR A 40 -30.10 34.85 49.43
CA THR A 40 -31.08 35.06 50.50
C THR A 40 -32.40 34.41 50.11
N GLU A 41 -32.73 33.43 50.93
CA GLU A 41 -33.97 32.68 51.06
C GLU A 41 -35.04 33.58 51.68
N LYS A 42 -36.20 33.70 51.02
CA LYS A 42 -37.57 33.84 51.59
C LYS A 42 -38.51 34.49 50.57
N ASP A 43 -39.51 33.72 50.14
CA ASP A 43 -40.94 34.02 50.29
C ASP A 43 -41.74 33.11 49.35
N ASP A 44 -42.20 32.00 49.94
CA ASP A 44 -43.22 31.10 49.41
C ASP A 44 -44.60 31.69 49.70
N GLU A 45 -45.24 32.34 48.71
CA GLU A 45 -46.72 32.39 48.62
C GLU A 45 -47.26 32.96 47.29
N GLU A 46 -46.64 32.66 46.15
CA GLU A 46 -47.22 33.05 44.84
C GLU A 46 -46.91 32.04 43.71
N LYS A 47 -47.06 30.73 43.99
CA LYS A 47 -46.62 29.66 43.08
C LYS A 47 -47.70 28.69 42.61
N ASP A 48 -48.98 29.07 42.71
CA ASP A 48 -50.08 28.19 42.28
C ASP A 48 -50.97 28.74 41.16
N LYS A 49 -50.73 29.98 40.69
CA LYS A 49 -51.47 30.56 39.54
C LYS A 49 -50.75 30.41 38.19
N THR A 50 -49.43 30.27 38.17
CA THR A 50 -48.60 30.18 36.95
C THR A 50 -48.42 28.77 36.39
N ARG A 51 -48.90 27.73 37.10
CA ARG A 51 -48.79 26.33 36.66
C ARG A 51 -49.89 25.91 35.67
N THR A 52 -51.05 26.55 35.74
CA THR A 52 -52.19 26.26 34.86
C THR A 52 -52.03 26.91 33.48
N GLU A 53 -51.40 28.08 33.41
CA GLU A 53 -51.17 28.80 32.15
C GLU A 53 -50.09 28.12 31.28
N LYS A 54 -49.02 27.60 31.89
CA LYS A 54 -48.00 26.83 31.18
C LYS A 54 -48.53 25.51 30.60
N ARG A 55 -49.52 24.87 31.23
CA ARG A 55 -50.13 23.62 30.69
C ARG A 55 -50.91 23.88 29.40
N ASN A 56 -51.63 25.00 29.30
CA ASN A 56 -52.38 25.33 28.10
C ASN A 56 -51.45 25.68 26.92
N GLN A 57 -50.31 26.31 27.20
CA GLN A 57 -49.30 26.59 26.17
C GLN A 57 -48.67 25.31 25.59
N TYR A 58 -48.42 24.29 26.42
CA TYR A 58 -47.93 22.98 25.95
C TYR A 58 -48.95 22.23 25.10
N ILE A 59 -50.25 22.32 25.42
CA ILE A 59 -51.31 21.66 24.66
C ILE A 59 -51.45 22.29 23.26
N GLU A 60 -51.42 23.63 23.16
CA GLU A 60 -51.43 24.33 21.87
C GLU A 60 -50.21 23.98 21.00
N THR A 61 -49.03 23.89 21.61
CA THR A 61 -47.80 23.53 20.90
C THR A 61 -47.82 22.07 20.40
N ALA A 62 -48.39 21.16 21.19
CA ALA A 62 -48.56 19.76 20.79
C ALA A 62 -49.55 19.60 19.62
N LYS A 63 -50.64 20.37 19.59
CA LYS A 63 -51.58 20.36 18.45
C LYS A 63 -50.89 20.80 17.15
N LEU A 64 -50.07 21.85 17.20
CA LEU A 64 -49.33 22.34 16.02
C LEU A 64 -48.36 21.28 15.48
N LEU A 65 -47.66 20.56 16.37
CA LEU A 65 -46.76 19.48 15.99
C LEU A 65 -47.48 18.31 15.31
N VAL A 66 -48.65 17.92 15.82
CA VAL A 66 -49.47 16.85 15.20
C VAL A 66 -49.93 17.25 13.80
N VAL A 67 -50.36 18.50 13.61
CA VAL A 67 -50.76 19.01 12.29
C VAL A 67 -49.58 18.98 11.30
N LEU A 68 -48.38 19.41 11.71
CA LEU A 68 -47.19 19.38 10.86
C LEU A 68 -46.81 17.95 10.44
N VAL A 69 -46.89 16.98 11.36
CA VAL A 69 -46.63 15.57 11.05
C VAL A 69 -47.66 15.03 10.05
N CYS A 70 -48.95 15.35 10.22
CA CYS A 70 -49.99 14.95 9.27
C CYS A 70 -49.78 15.55 7.87
N VAL A 71 -49.38 16.82 7.77
CA VAL A 71 -49.07 17.47 6.49
C VAL A 71 -47.87 16.80 5.83
N ALA A 72 -46.79 16.53 6.57
CA ALA A 72 -45.61 15.85 6.05
C ALA A 72 -45.95 14.44 5.51
N LEU A 73 -46.74 13.67 6.26
CA LEU A 73 -47.21 12.35 5.82
C LEU A 73 -48.12 12.44 4.58
N GLY A 74 -48.99 13.46 4.51
CA GLY A 74 -49.81 13.74 3.33
C GLY A 74 -48.97 14.03 2.09
N VAL A 75 -47.92 14.84 2.21
CA VAL A 75 -46.99 15.14 1.10
C VAL A 75 -46.26 13.88 0.64
N VAL A 76 -45.75 13.05 1.57
CA VAL A 76 -45.10 11.78 1.20
C VAL A 76 -46.07 10.84 0.50
N ALA A 77 -47.32 10.74 0.97
CA ALA A 77 -48.33 9.91 0.30
C ALA A 77 -48.64 10.40 -1.12
N VAL A 78 -48.75 11.72 -1.34
CA VAL A 78 -48.96 12.30 -2.68
C VAL A 78 -47.75 12.05 -3.59
N VAL A 79 -46.52 12.18 -3.10
CA VAL A 79 -45.31 11.87 -3.87
C VAL A 79 -45.24 10.38 -4.24
N VAL A 80 -45.54 9.48 -3.31
CA VAL A 80 -45.56 8.03 -3.58
C VAL A 80 -46.68 7.63 -4.55
N LEU A 81 -47.84 8.28 -4.48
CA LEU A 81 -48.95 8.01 -5.40
C LEU A 81 -48.71 8.59 -6.79
N THR A 82 -48.09 9.77 -6.90
CA THR A 82 -47.77 10.40 -8.20
C THR A 82 -46.59 9.74 -8.90
N THR A 83 -45.67 9.11 -8.17
CA THR A 83 -44.54 8.36 -8.75
C THR A 83 -44.89 6.94 -9.20
N ARG A 84 -46.10 6.43 -8.93
CA ARG A 84 -46.50 5.05 -9.26
C ARG A 84 -47.35 4.87 -10.52
N TYR A 85 -47.56 5.89 -11.33
CA TYR A 85 -48.41 5.78 -12.53
C TYR A 85 -47.81 6.34 -13.81
N GLU A 86 -46.52 6.11 -14.04
CA GLU A 86 -46.03 5.94 -15.42
C GLU A 86 -45.87 4.44 -15.66
N SER A 87 -46.90 3.86 -16.27
CA SER A 87 -46.75 2.57 -16.96
C SER A 87 -45.52 2.72 -17.86
N PRO A 88 -44.48 1.87 -17.72
CA PRO A 88 -43.32 2.00 -18.57
C PRO A 88 -43.81 1.94 -20.02
N PRO A 89 -43.47 2.94 -20.87
CA PRO A 89 -43.79 2.85 -22.28
C PRO A 89 -43.29 1.49 -22.73
N LYS A 90 -44.16 0.69 -23.36
CA LYS A 90 -43.79 -0.60 -23.94
C LYS A 90 -42.49 -0.36 -24.68
N THR A 91 -41.42 -0.85 -24.09
CA THR A 91 -40.08 -0.64 -24.60
C THR A 91 -40.11 -1.43 -25.89
N GLN A 92 -40.30 -0.73 -27.01
CA GLN A 92 -39.83 -1.25 -28.27
C GLN A 92 -38.41 -1.69 -27.94
N ARG A 93 -38.16 -2.99 -28.00
CA ARG A 93 -36.79 -3.50 -28.07
C ARG A 93 -36.20 -2.77 -29.27
N LEU A 94 -35.56 -1.63 -29.00
CA LEU A 94 -34.50 -1.11 -29.84
C LEU A 94 -33.60 -2.32 -29.98
N VAL A 95 -33.70 -2.97 -31.13
CA VAL A 95 -32.83 -4.07 -31.53
C VAL A 95 -31.44 -3.52 -31.31
N SER A 96 -30.79 -4.09 -30.30
CA SER A 96 -29.60 -3.55 -29.64
C SER A 96 -28.64 -3.02 -30.67
N GLU A 97 -28.35 -1.73 -30.55
CA GLU A 97 -27.30 -1.05 -31.28
C GLU A 97 -26.05 -1.93 -31.22
N LYS A 98 -25.55 -2.27 -32.41
CA LYS A 98 -24.53 -3.30 -32.66
C LYS A 98 -23.36 -3.09 -31.71
N GLU A 99 -23.28 -3.95 -30.71
CA GLU A 99 -22.38 -3.74 -29.58
C GLU A 99 -20.95 -4.14 -29.98
N PHE A 100 -20.08 -3.14 -30.10
CA PHE A 100 -18.62 -3.32 -30.19
C PHE A 100 -18.08 -3.32 -28.76
N HIS A 101 -17.60 -4.48 -28.32
CA HIS A 101 -17.13 -4.66 -26.95
C HIS A 101 -15.67 -5.03 -26.93
N CYS A 102 -14.86 -4.22 -26.26
CA CYS A 102 -13.47 -4.54 -25.97
C CYS A 102 -13.33 -4.92 -24.50
N LEU A 103 -12.62 -6.02 -24.24
CA LEU A 103 -12.35 -6.52 -22.90
C LEU A 103 -10.86 -6.82 -22.77
N LEU A 104 -10.29 -6.49 -21.62
CA LEU A 104 -8.93 -6.89 -21.27
C LEU A 104 -8.88 -8.42 -21.12
N ASP A 105 -7.99 -9.08 -21.86
CA ASP A 105 -7.81 -10.52 -21.87
C ASP A 105 -7.49 -11.03 -20.45
N SER A 106 -8.23 -12.05 -20.00
CA SER A 106 -8.09 -12.64 -18.67
C SER A 106 -6.69 -13.17 -18.40
N ASN A 107 -5.96 -13.57 -19.43
CA ASN A 107 -4.59 -14.10 -19.29
C ASN A 107 -3.59 -13.05 -18.76
N SER A 108 -3.93 -11.77 -18.87
CA SER A 108 -3.09 -10.64 -18.44
C SER A 108 -3.41 -10.14 -17.03
N LYS A 109 -4.45 -10.70 -16.37
CA LYS A 109 -4.93 -10.24 -15.06
C LYS A 109 -4.39 -11.10 -13.91
N THR A 110 -4.11 -10.46 -12.78
CA THR A 110 -3.90 -11.13 -11.49
C THR A 110 -5.22 -11.61 -10.90
N THR A 111 -5.13 -12.34 -9.79
CA THR A 111 -6.30 -12.74 -8.98
C THR A 111 -7.12 -11.54 -8.49
N THR A 112 -6.53 -10.34 -8.45
CA THR A 112 -7.23 -9.10 -8.08
C THR A 112 -7.86 -8.38 -9.27
N GLY A 113 -7.70 -8.91 -10.50
CA GLY A 113 -8.19 -8.30 -11.73
C GLY A 113 -7.28 -7.21 -12.31
N LYS A 114 -6.14 -6.94 -11.69
CA LYS A 114 -5.13 -5.96 -12.12
C LYS A 114 -4.13 -6.55 -13.10
N LEU A 115 -3.53 -5.72 -13.94
CA LEU A 115 -2.44 -6.11 -14.81
C LEU A 115 -1.14 -6.18 -13.98
N ARG A 116 -0.37 -7.26 -14.11
CA ARG A 116 0.97 -7.32 -13.47
C ARG A 116 1.89 -6.29 -14.10
N PHE A 117 2.80 -5.74 -13.30
CA PHE A 117 3.95 -5.04 -13.83
C PHE A 117 4.70 -5.93 -14.84
N ASN A 118 5.18 -5.35 -15.94
CA ASN A 118 5.78 -6.05 -17.07
C ASN A 118 4.87 -7.06 -17.83
N ALA A 119 3.57 -7.13 -17.53
CA ALA A 119 2.65 -7.88 -18.38
C ALA A 119 2.36 -7.11 -19.67
N SER A 120 2.29 -7.84 -20.79
CA SER A 120 1.74 -7.31 -22.03
C SER A 120 0.25 -7.02 -21.85
N ILE A 121 -0.20 -5.89 -22.38
CA ILE A 121 -1.63 -5.59 -22.46
C ILE A 121 -2.17 -6.39 -23.64
N SER A 122 -3.22 -7.17 -23.42
CA SER A 122 -3.98 -7.82 -24.50
C SER A 122 -5.43 -7.42 -24.38
N ILE A 123 -5.96 -6.73 -25.39
CA ILE A 123 -7.36 -6.31 -25.46
C ILE A 123 -8.04 -7.06 -26.59
N LYS A 124 -9.12 -7.75 -26.25
CA LYS A 124 -9.94 -8.51 -27.18
C LYS A 124 -11.21 -7.73 -27.48
N CYS A 125 -11.37 -7.31 -28.73
CA CYS A 125 -12.56 -6.63 -29.20
C CYS A 125 -13.43 -7.57 -30.05
N ILE A 126 -14.71 -7.64 -29.70
CA ILE A 126 -15.72 -8.45 -30.39
C ILE A 126 -16.71 -7.53 -31.08
N TYR A 127 -16.96 -7.80 -32.36
CA TYR A 127 -17.97 -7.10 -33.14
C TYR A 127 -19.02 -8.09 -33.67
N LEU A 128 -20.28 -7.84 -33.33
CA LEU A 128 -21.38 -8.82 -33.50
C LEU A 128 -22.08 -8.78 -34.87
N THR A 129 -21.59 -8.04 -35.88
CA THR A 129 -22.30 -7.98 -37.19
C THR A 129 -21.55 -8.52 -38.39
N ASP A 130 -22.35 -8.79 -39.42
CA ASP A 130 -22.03 -9.65 -40.56
C ASP A 130 -20.80 -9.19 -41.37
N ARG A 131 -20.05 -10.18 -41.83
CA ARG A 131 -18.58 -10.19 -42.03
C ARG A 131 -17.99 -9.21 -43.05
N LYS A 132 -18.79 -8.49 -43.84
CA LYS A 132 -18.31 -7.91 -45.10
C LYS A 132 -17.62 -6.54 -45.02
N ASN A 133 -17.68 -5.85 -43.87
CA ASN A 133 -17.30 -4.42 -43.83
C ASN A 133 -16.10 -4.06 -42.94
N ILE A 134 -15.43 -5.04 -42.31
CA ILE A 134 -14.33 -4.72 -41.36
C ILE A 134 -12.98 -4.54 -42.07
N LEU A 135 -12.76 -5.20 -43.22
CA LEU A 135 -11.45 -5.19 -43.88
C LEU A 135 -11.02 -3.82 -44.45
N ASN A 136 -11.93 -2.85 -44.49
CA ASN A 136 -11.68 -1.46 -44.89
C ASN A 136 -12.06 -0.47 -43.78
N SER A 137 -12.11 -0.93 -42.53
CA SER A 137 -12.41 -0.08 -41.40
C SER A 137 -11.13 0.50 -40.79
N THR A 138 -11.28 1.68 -40.22
CA THR A 138 -10.22 2.36 -39.48
C THR A 138 -10.40 2.04 -38.01
N LEU A 139 -9.38 1.44 -37.39
CA LEU A 139 -9.33 1.30 -35.95
C LEU A 139 -8.57 2.49 -35.38
N LEU A 140 -9.21 3.22 -34.47
CA LEU A 140 -8.66 4.33 -33.69
C LEU A 140 -8.51 3.87 -32.24
N VAL A 141 -7.29 3.78 -31.74
CA VAL A 141 -7.03 3.51 -30.32
C VAL A 141 -6.61 4.82 -29.67
N LEU A 142 -7.22 5.20 -28.54
CA LEU A 142 -6.89 6.40 -27.81
C LEU A 142 -6.60 6.04 -26.34
N PHE A 143 -5.35 6.16 -25.93
CA PHE A 143 -4.98 5.94 -24.53
C PHE A 143 -5.06 7.25 -23.74
N LYS A 144 -5.90 7.28 -22.70
CA LYS A 144 -6.02 8.39 -21.76
C LYS A 144 -5.62 7.92 -20.36
N PRO A 145 -4.41 8.25 -19.87
CA PRO A 145 -4.04 7.91 -18.49
C PRO A 145 -4.97 8.62 -17.50
N LYS A 146 -5.36 7.96 -16.40
CA LYS A 146 -6.26 8.55 -15.39
C LYS A 146 -5.55 9.61 -14.54
N TYR A 147 -4.22 9.50 -14.44
CA TYR A 147 -3.37 10.42 -13.70
C TYR A 147 -2.41 11.09 -14.69
N ASN A 148 -2.28 12.42 -14.60
CA ASN A 148 -1.28 13.22 -15.32
C ASN A 148 0.13 12.92 -14.76
N LEU A 149 0.58 11.66 -14.87
CA LEU A 149 1.96 11.29 -14.62
C LEU A 149 2.76 11.82 -15.81
N ILE A 150 3.25 13.05 -15.65
CA ILE A 150 4.33 13.72 -16.39
C ILE A 150 4.46 13.22 -17.85
N GLN A 151 3.65 13.83 -18.71
CA GLN A 151 3.91 14.15 -20.13
C GLN A 151 5.00 13.34 -20.84
N ILE A 152 4.77 12.08 -21.21
CA ILE A 152 5.61 11.51 -22.28
C ILE A 152 4.83 11.08 -23.51
N HIS A 153 3.63 10.50 -23.46
CA HIS A 153 2.85 10.29 -24.70
C HIS A 153 1.35 10.38 -24.43
N ASP A 154 0.81 11.60 -24.56
CA ASP A 154 -0.64 11.83 -24.55
C ASP A 154 -1.23 11.23 -25.82
N SER A 155 -1.80 10.03 -25.65
CA SER A 155 -2.46 9.21 -26.66
C SER A 155 -1.58 8.72 -27.81
N VAL A 156 -1.58 7.40 -28.01
CA VAL A 156 -1.08 6.80 -29.24
C VAL A 156 -2.26 6.68 -30.17
N GLU A 157 -2.38 7.59 -31.14
CA GLU A 157 -3.35 7.47 -32.22
C GLU A 157 -2.84 6.44 -33.23
N VAL A 158 -3.40 5.23 -33.20
CA VAL A 158 -3.23 4.30 -34.32
C VAL A 158 -4.37 4.57 -35.28
N ASN A 159 -4.07 5.00 -36.49
CA ASN A 159 -5.04 5.13 -37.58
C ASN A 159 -4.63 4.16 -38.69
N GLN A 160 -5.17 2.95 -38.63
CA GLN A 160 -4.78 1.88 -39.56
C GLN A 160 -5.99 1.21 -40.20
N THR A 161 -5.84 0.92 -41.50
CA THR A 161 -6.85 0.18 -42.27
C THR A 161 -6.66 -1.31 -42.01
N LEU A 162 -7.71 -1.95 -41.49
CA LEU A 162 -7.66 -3.33 -41.03
C LEU A 162 -7.56 -4.34 -42.19
N HIS A 163 -6.36 -4.70 -42.64
CA HIS A 163 -6.16 -5.80 -43.59
C HIS A 163 -6.05 -7.16 -42.87
N SER A 164 -6.04 -8.28 -43.61
CA SER A 164 -5.97 -9.65 -43.05
C SER A 164 -4.66 -10.01 -42.33
N ASP A 165 -3.83 -9.02 -42.00
CA ASP A 165 -2.45 -9.20 -41.53
C ASP A 165 -2.24 -8.61 -40.12
N ILE A 166 -1.04 -8.83 -39.57
CA ILE A 166 -0.59 -8.24 -38.30
C ILE A 166 -0.05 -6.84 -38.58
N ILE A 167 -0.61 -5.84 -37.90
CA ILE A 167 -0.21 -4.44 -38.01
C ILE A 167 0.61 -4.08 -36.78
N ARG A 168 1.80 -3.52 -36.99
CA ARG A 168 2.66 -3.03 -35.91
C ARG A 168 2.81 -1.52 -36.03
N GLU A 169 2.36 -0.80 -35.01
CA GLU A 169 2.44 0.66 -34.94
C GLU A 169 3.02 1.05 -33.58
N GLY A 170 4.26 1.56 -33.59
CA GLY A 170 5.02 1.83 -32.37
C GLY A 170 5.11 0.61 -31.45
N ARG A 171 4.57 0.75 -30.22
CA ARG A 171 4.55 -0.29 -29.18
C ARG A 171 3.35 -1.24 -29.24
N TRP A 172 2.53 -1.16 -30.29
CA TRP A 172 1.29 -1.90 -30.41
C TRP A 172 1.32 -2.87 -31.60
N GLU A 173 0.87 -4.10 -31.37
CA GLU A 173 0.62 -5.12 -32.37
C GLU A 173 -0.89 -5.39 -32.43
N ILE A 174 -1.52 -5.04 -33.55
CA ILE A 174 -2.94 -5.27 -33.80
C ILE A 174 -3.04 -6.47 -34.74
N SER A 175 -3.75 -7.52 -34.33
CA SER A 175 -3.97 -8.71 -35.14
C SER A 175 -5.45 -9.03 -35.27
N ILE A 176 -5.89 -9.31 -36.48
CA ILE A 176 -7.27 -9.72 -36.77
C ILE A 176 -7.28 -11.25 -36.82
N LYS A 177 -7.56 -11.90 -35.69
CA LYS A 177 -7.59 -13.37 -35.62
C LYS A 177 -8.75 -13.96 -36.41
N THR A 178 -9.90 -13.28 -36.38
CA THR A 178 -11.09 -13.65 -37.15
C THR A 178 -11.81 -12.38 -37.59
N SER A 179 -12.74 -12.52 -38.53
CA SER A 179 -13.61 -11.41 -38.99
C SER A 179 -14.41 -10.70 -37.90
N THR A 180 -14.40 -11.17 -36.65
CA THR A 180 -15.14 -10.58 -35.53
C THR A 180 -14.26 -10.33 -34.30
N ASN A 181 -12.98 -10.71 -34.36
CA ASN A 181 -12.09 -10.71 -33.22
C ASN A 181 -10.81 -9.95 -33.56
N ILE A 182 -10.71 -8.75 -32.99
CA ILE A 182 -9.53 -7.90 -33.07
C ILE A 182 -8.78 -8.07 -31.75
N GLU A 183 -7.52 -8.48 -31.83
CA GLU A 183 -6.61 -8.57 -30.68
C GLU A 183 -5.59 -7.42 -30.77
N ILE A 184 -5.59 -6.56 -29.77
CA ILE A 184 -4.65 -5.44 -29.64
C ILE A 184 -3.67 -5.80 -28.52
N LYS A 185 -2.41 -6.01 -28.88
CA LYS A 185 -1.32 -6.25 -27.94
C LYS A 185 -0.47 -5.01 -27.79
N GLY A 186 -0.17 -4.62 -26.56
CA GLY A 186 0.82 -3.59 -26.26
C GLY A 186 2.07 -4.19 -25.64
N ASP A 187 3.21 -3.53 -25.84
CA ASP A 187 4.42 -3.78 -25.07
C ASP A 187 4.12 -3.79 -23.57
N PRO A 188 4.91 -4.52 -22.76
CA PRO A 188 4.82 -4.54 -21.32
C PRO A 188 4.59 -3.14 -20.74
N VAL A 189 3.60 -3.00 -19.85
CA VAL A 189 3.47 -1.74 -19.11
C VAL A 189 4.64 -1.68 -18.14
N LYS A 190 5.63 -0.87 -18.51
CA LYS A 190 6.72 -0.49 -17.63
C LYS A 190 6.14 0.46 -16.59
N CYS A 191 5.80 1.68 -16.98
CA CYS A 191 5.21 2.64 -16.04
C CYS A 191 3.92 3.23 -16.55
N GLY A 192 2.86 2.96 -15.81
CA GLY A 192 1.54 3.49 -16.07
C GLY A 192 0.69 3.22 -14.86
N GLY A 193 0.42 4.25 -14.06
CA GLY A 193 -0.68 4.18 -13.12
C GLY A 193 -1.99 3.86 -13.85
N ASP A 194 -3.01 3.49 -13.09
CA ASP A 194 -4.33 3.12 -13.63
C ASP A 194 -4.74 4.00 -14.82
N GLY A 195 -5.12 3.40 -15.93
CA GLY A 195 -5.40 4.08 -17.19
C GLY A 195 -6.75 3.68 -17.77
N LYS A 196 -7.33 4.56 -18.58
CA LYS A 196 -8.52 4.24 -19.37
C LYS A 196 -8.15 4.28 -20.85
N PHE A 197 -8.29 3.14 -21.51
CA PHE A 197 -8.20 3.04 -22.96
C PHE A 197 -9.58 3.29 -23.54
N GLU A 198 -9.67 4.23 -24.47
CA GLU A 198 -10.85 4.46 -25.29
C GLU A 198 -10.54 3.91 -26.69
N ILE A 199 -11.23 2.85 -27.09
CA ILE A 199 -11.00 2.15 -28.35
C ILE A 199 -12.19 2.43 -29.25
N THR A 200 -11.94 3.03 -30.39
CA THR A 200 -12.94 3.46 -31.34
C THR A 200 -12.74 2.76 -32.68
N LEU A 201 -13.74 2.02 -33.14
CA LEU A 201 -13.75 1.39 -34.47
C LEU A 201 -14.63 2.23 -35.41
N GLN A 202 -14.08 2.70 -36.52
CA GLN A 202 -14.79 3.50 -37.51
C GLN A 202 -15.08 2.69 -38.79
N ILE A 203 -16.36 2.48 -39.11
CA ILE A 203 -16.83 1.72 -40.28
C ILE A 203 -17.86 2.57 -41.04
N ASN A 204 -17.60 2.89 -42.31
CA ASN A 204 -18.55 3.60 -43.19
C ASN A 204 -19.18 4.85 -42.53
N ASN A 205 -18.35 5.73 -41.95
CA ASN A 205 -18.73 6.92 -41.19
C ASN A 205 -19.49 6.70 -39.87
N LYS A 206 -19.62 5.45 -39.40
CA LYS A 206 -20.11 5.15 -38.05
C LYS A 206 -18.94 4.85 -37.13
N SER A 207 -19.02 5.36 -35.90
CA SER A 207 -18.01 5.18 -34.86
C SER A 207 -18.57 4.30 -33.75
N TYR A 208 -17.82 3.27 -33.35
CA TYR A 208 -18.16 2.39 -32.24
C TYR A 208 -17.08 2.49 -31.17
N THR A 209 -17.42 2.96 -29.98
CA THR A 209 -16.43 3.20 -28.92
C THR A 209 -16.63 2.22 -27.76
N SER A 210 -15.53 1.64 -27.27
CA SER A 210 -15.47 0.81 -26.07
C SER A 210 -14.40 1.34 -25.13
N GLN A 211 -14.68 1.35 -23.83
CA GLN A 211 -13.71 1.77 -22.82
C GLN A 211 -13.18 0.57 -22.04
N VAL A 212 -11.86 0.47 -21.90
CA VAL A 212 -11.18 -0.55 -21.12
C VAL A 212 -10.37 0.14 -20.03
N SER A 213 -10.72 -0.12 -18.77
CA SER A 213 -9.91 0.35 -17.64
C SER A 213 -8.84 -0.69 -17.33
N VAL A 214 -7.59 -0.25 -17.22
CA VAL A 214 -6.45 -1.07 -16.82
C VAL A 214 -5.92 -0.51 -15.52
N GLU A 215 -5.95 -1.30 -14.47
CA GLU A 215 -5.25 -1.02 -13.23
C GLU A 215 -3.96 -1.83 -13.24
N VAL A 216 -2.83 -1.18 -13.02
CA VAL A 216 -1.51 -1.82 -13.03
C VAL A 216 -1.04 -1.95 -11.59
N GLU A 217 -0.53 -3.12 -11.23
CA GLU A 217 0.13 -3.29 -9.92
C GLU A 217 1.36 -2.38 -9.85
N SER A 218 1.50 -1.64 -8.74
CA SER A 218 2.69 -0.82 -8.52
C SER A 218 3.93 -1.70 -8.59
N GLU A 219 4.95 -1.26 -9.31
CA GLU A 219 6.27 -1.84 -9.13
C GLU A 219 6.75 -1.42 -7.75
N THR A 220 6.71 -2.34 -6.81
CA THR A 220 7.23 -2.10 -5.47
C THR A 220 8.57 -2.77 -5.39
N SER A 221 9.61 -1.99 -5.61
CA SER A 221 10.95 -2.43 -5.31
C SER A 221 11.11 -2.59 -3.80
N ALA A 222 11.93 -3.55 -3.40
CA ALA A 222 12.28 -3.73 -2.00
C ALA A 222 12.97 -2.45 -1.51
N VAL A 223 12.47 -1.88 -0.43
CA VAL A 223 13.14 -0.80 0.27
C VAL A 223 14.42 -1.37 0.89
N GLN A 224 15.51 -0.62 0.79
CA GLN A 224 16.76 -0.88 1.50
C GLN A 224 16.83 0.06 2.69
N LEU A 225 17.42 -0.40 3.78
CA LEU A 225 17.60 0.36 5.01
C LEU A 225 19.06 0.25 5.44
N GLU A 226 19.71 1.40 5.58
CA GLU A 226 21.06 1.52 6.10
C GLU A 226 21.03 2.36 7.37
N VAL A 227 21.83 1.93 8.34
CA VAL A 227 21.99 2.64 9.62
C VAL A 227 23.46 2.92 9.86
N GLY A 228 23.77 4.20 10.02
CA GLY A 228 25.09 4.71 10.36
C GLY A 228 25.09 5.55 11.65
N GLN A 229 26.27 6.01 12.05
CA GLN A 229 26.41 6.99 13.12
C GLN A 229 26.23 8.41 12.57
N SER A 230 25.45 9.23 13.28
CA SER A 230 25.37 10.67 13.01
C SER A 230 26.61 11.38 13.56
N GLU A 231 26.95 12.53 12.99
CA GLU A 231 27.99 13.42 13.53
C GLU A 231 27.58 14.06 14.86
N GLU A 232 26.27 14.15 15.10
CA GLU A 232 25.72 14.59 16.38
C GLU A 232 25.73 13.42 17.38
N ASN A 233 26.49 13.60 18.47
CA ASN A 233 26.60 12.62 19.55
C ASN A 233 25.23 12.13 20.02
N GLY A 234 25.03 10.81 19.97
CA GLY A 234 23.81 10.17 20.46
C GLY A 234 22.65 10.08 19.46
N GLN A 235 22.89 10.34 18.17
CA GLN A 235 21.91 10.08 17.11
C GLN A 235 22.40 9.02 16.11
N TYR A 236 21.45 8.30 15.52
CA TYR A 236 21.65 7.36 14.44
C TYR A 236 21.25 8.01 13.12
N LEU A 237 22.10 7.91 12.11
CA LEU A 237 21.75 8.28 10.74
C LEU A 237 21.02 7.10 10.10
N ILE A 238 19.82 7.34 9.58
CA ILE A 238 18.98 6.35 8.92
C ILE A 238 18.81 6.77 7.47
N THR A 239 19.13 5.84 6.57
CA THR A 239 18.91 6.00 5.13
C THR A 239 17.99 4.89 4.65
N CYS A 240 16.83 5.25 4.12
CA CYS A 240 15.96 4.32 3.41
C CYS A 240 16.04 4.62 1.91
N SER A 241 16.25 3.62 1.07
CA SER A 241 16.28 3.82 -0.38
C SER A 241 15.42 2.80 -1.13
N SER A 242 14.90 3.18 -2.29
CA SER A 242 14.17 2.29 -3.19
C SER A 242 14.40 2.75 -4.62
N THR A 243 14.67 1.82 -5.52
CA THR A 243 14.86 2.08 -6.96
C THR A 243 13.79 1.34 -7.76
N SER A 244 13.03 2.02 -8.61
CA SER A 244 11.99 1.40 -9.44
C SER A 244 12.08 1.98 -10.85
N GLU A 245 11.67 1.21 -11.86
CA GLU A 245 11.49 1.76 -13.20
C GLU A 245 10.41 2.86 -13.20
N CYS A 246 9.54 2.88 -12.19
CA CYS A 246 8.42 3.81 -12.02
C CYS A 246 8.57 4.73 -10.81
N ALA A 247 7.78 5.82 -10.81
CA ALA A 247 7.76 6.78 -9.71
C ALA A 247 7.52 6.04 -8.37
N PRO A 248 8.52 6.01 -7.46
CA PRO A 248 8.45 5.21 -6.25
C PRO A 248 7.43 5.80 -5.29
N ALA A 249 6.80 4.93 -4.51
CA ALA A 249 5.96 5.38 -3.41
C ALA A 249 6.83 6.13 -2.36
N PRO A 250 6.28 7.17 -1.72
CA PRO A 250 6.95 7.80 -0.57
C PRO A 250 7.28 6.76 0.49
N ILE A 251 8.45 6.87 1.13
CA ILE A 251 8.84 5.96 2.22
C ILE A 251 8.51 6.65 3.54
N THR A 252 7.90 5.91 4.46
CA THR A 252 7.68 6.33 5.85
C THR A 252 8.57 5.54 6.80
N LEU A 253 9.00 6.21 7.87
CA LEU A 253 9.79 5.60 8.94
C LEU A 253 8.88 5.25 10.11
N LEU A 254 8.86 3.97 10.47
CA LEU A 254 8.00 3.40 11.51
C LEU A 254 8.86 2.72 12.57
N GLY A 255 8.34 2.64 13.79
CA GLY A 255 8.89 1.86 14.89
C GLY A 255 7.93 0.79 15.34
N THR A 256 8.44 -0.31 15.89
CA THR A 256 7.62 -1.36 16.52
C THR A 256 7.83 -1.32 18.02
N VAL A 257 6.76 -1.34 18.83
CA VAL A 257 6.80 -1.42 20.30
C VAL A 257 5.80 -2.46 20.78
N GLY A 258 6.29 -3.56 21.37
CA GLY A 258 5.45 -4.66 21.83
C GLY A 258 4.60 -5.28 20.70
N GLY A 259 5.15 -5.32 19.48
CA GLY A 259 4.47 -5.80 18.28
C GLY A 259 3.52 -4.79 17.62
N ASN A 260 3.31 -3.61 18.20
CA ASN A 260 2.51 -2.55 17.59
C ASN A 260 3.38 -1.63 16.74
N ILE A 261 2.92 -1.34 15.52
CA ILE A 261 3.63 -0.45 14.60
C ILE A 261 3.14 0.98 14.83
N ILE A 262 4.07 1.89 15.11
CA ILE A 262 3.81 3.31 15.34
C ILE A 262 4.67 4.17 14.41
N PRO A 263 4.17 5.31 13.92
CA PRO A 263 5.03 6.30 13.26
C PRO A 263 6.05 6.85 14.26
N LEU A 264 7.29 7.03 13.83
CA LEU A 264 8.32 7.67 14.65
C LEU A 264 8.17 9.19 14.54
N TYR A 265 7.80 9.83 15.64
CA TYR A 265 7.73 11.28 15.75
C TYR A 265 9.05 11.86 16.28
N GLY A 266 9.35 13.11 15.91
CA GLY A 266 10.58 13.78 16.35
C GLY A 266 11.85 13.31 15.65
N VAL A 267 11.71 12.65 14.50
CA VAL A 267 12.82 12.28 13.60
C VAL A 267 12.84 13.28 12.44
N ASN A 268 14.00 13.83 12.14
CA ASN A 268 14.16 14.66 10.95
C ASN A 268 14.37 13.73 9.76
N PHE A 269 13.28 13.27 9.13
CA PHE A 269 13.33 12.30 8.03
C PHE A 269 12.85 12.95 6.74
N THR A 270 13.79 13.21 5.82
CA THR A 270 13.55 13.90 4.56
C THR A 270 13.69 12.94 3.40
N CYS A 271 12.68 12.90 2.52
CA CYS A 271 12.66 12.08 1.33
C CYS A 271 12.89 12.90 0.07
N ILE A 272 13.76 12.42 -0.81
CA ILE A 272 14.03 12.99 -2.13
C ILE A 272 13.75 11.91 -3.18
N ILE A 273 12.90 12.24 -4.14
CA ILE A 273 12.63 11.39 -5.30
C ILE A 273 13.41 11.95 -6.50
N ARG A 274 14.18 11.12 -7.19
CA ARG A 274 14.99 11.49 -8.35
C ARG A 274 14.70 10.54 -9.50
N TYR A 275 14.86 11.03 -10.72
CA TYR A 275 14.85 10.22 -11.94
C TYR A 275 16.22 10.28 -12.59
N ASN A 276 16.73 9.13 -13.03
CA ASN A 276 17.93 8.98 -13.83
C ASN A 276 17.60 8.10 -15.04
N ASP A 277 18.09 8.45 -16.23
CA ASP A 277 17.87 7.69 -17.47
C ASP A 277 18.42 6.26 -17.39
N PHE A 278 19.42 6.00 -16.53
CA PHE A 278 20.05 4.69 -16.37
C PHE A 278 19.39 3.82 -15.29
N ASP A 279 19.12 4.39 -14.12
CA ASP A 279 18.64 3.66 -12.93
C ASP A 279 17.12 3.74 -12.73
N GLY A 280 16.44 4.50 -13.59
CA GLY A 280 15.03 4.81 -13.44
C GLY A 280 14.76 5.79 -12.30
N TRP A 281 13.64 5.61 -11.62
CA TRP A 281 13.30 6.42 -10.46
C TRP A 281 13.92 5.87 -9.18
N SER A 282 14.36 6.76 -8.31
CA SER A 282 14.83 6.42 -6.97
C SER A 282 14.17 7.31 -5.92
N ALA A 283 13.80 6.72 -4.79
CA ALA A 283 13.45 7.42 -3.57
C ALA A 283 14.58 7.19 -2.57
N GLY A 284 15.22 8.27 -2.13
CA GLY A 284 16.19 8.24 -1.03
C GLY A 284 15.68 9.11 0.10
N CYS A 285 15.49 8.50 1.26
CA CYS A 285 15.07 9.20 2.46
C CYS A 285 16.16 9.10 3.52
N THR A 286 16.57 10.24 4.06
CA THR A 286 17.61 10.31 5.08
C THR A 286 17.10 11.05 6.29
N GLY A 287 17.54 10.61 7.47
CA GLY A 287 17.20 11.30 8.69
C GLY A 287 17.98 10.84 9.91
N SER A 288 17.82 11.57 11.01
CA SER A 288 18.44 11.20 12.27
C SER A 288 17.41 10.78 13.33
N ILE A 289 17.78 9.75 14.11
CA ILE A 289 16.97 9.26 15.23
C ILE A 289 17.78 9.32 16.52
N PRO A 290 17.26 9.97 17.58
CA PRO A 290 17.90 9.97 18.88
C PRO A 290 18.04 8.56 19.48
N LYS A 291 19.15 8.29 20.17
CA LYS A 291 19.40 7.01 20.87
C LYS A 291 18.29 6.68 21.87
N SER A 292 17.71 7.68 22.53
CA SER A 292 16.57 7.49 23.44
C SER A 292 15.34 6.89 22.76
N VAL A 293 15.05 7.30 21.52
CA VAL A 293 13.94 6.75 20.72
C VAL A 293 14.26 5.32 20.32
N VAL A 294 15.48 5.05 19.84
CA VAL A 294 15.94 3.70 19.50
C VAL A 294 15.86 2.76 20.70
N SER A 295 16.20 3.24 21.90
CA SER A 295 16.10 2.43 23.13
C SER A 295 14.65 2.08 23.53
N ALA A 296 13.66 2.83 23.05
CA ALA A 296 12.25 2.64 23.39
C ALA A 296 11.47 1.76 22.39
N ILE A 297 12.06 1.42 21.24
CA ILE A 297 11.44 0.62 20.17
C ILE A 297 12.15 -0.71 20.00
N ASP A 298 11.43 -1.74 19.56
CA ASP A 298 11.98 -3.06 19.28
C ASP A 298 12.62 -3.14 17.89
N GLU A 299 12.10 -2.38 16.92
CA GLU A 299 12.51 -2.42 15.51
C GLU A 299 12.22 -1.07 14.82
N ILE A 300 13.06 -0.68 13.87
CA ILE A 300 12.80 0.40 12.91
C ILE A 300 12.44 -0.24 11.57
N THR A 301 11.43 0.32 10.91
CA THR A 301 10.95 -0.12 9.59
C THR A 301 10.92 1.05 8.61
N CYS A 302 11.57 0.90 7.45
CA CYS A 302 11.35 1.73 6.28
C CYS A 302 10.25 1.07 5.42
N ARG A 303 9.09 1.70 5.32
CA ARG A 303 7.94 1.14 4.58
C ARG A 303 7.48 2.08 3.46
N PRO A 304 7.25 1.59 2.23
CA PRO A 304 6.63 2.40 1.19
C PRO A 304 5.14 2.62 1.50
N VAL A 305 4.64 3.84 1.26
CA VAL A 305 3.24 4.22 1.48
C VAL A 305 2.39 3.74 0.31
N LEU A 306 1.89 2.51 0.40
CA LEU A 306 1.05 1.89 -0.61
C LEU A 306 -0.40 1.74 -0.15
N LYS A 307 -1.33 1.68 -1.10
CA LYS A 307 -2.75 1.39 -0.82
C LYS A 307 -2.94 -0.02 -0.27
N ASN A 308 -2.15 -0.98 -0.74
CA ASN A 308 -2.19 -2.37 -0.29
C ASN A 308 -1.18 -2.59 0.84
N GLN A 309 -1.67 -2.79 2.06
CA GLN A 309 -0.81 -2.95 3.25
C GLN A 309 0.02 -4.23 3.23
N THR A 310 -0.49 -5.30 2.62
CA THR A 310 0.25 -6.57 2.48
C THR A 310 1.45 -6.40 1.56
N GLU A 311 1.28 -5.65 0.47
CA GLU A 311 2.35 -5.31 -0.48
C GLU A 311 3.39 -4.39 0.16
N ALA A 312 2.95 -3.39 0.92
CA ALA A 312 3.83 -2.52 1.70
C ALA A 312 4.67 -3.31 2.71
N SER A 313 4.05 -4.25 3.41
CA SER A 313 4.73 -5.13 4.37
C SER A 313 5.67 -6.12 3.70
N ASN A 314 5.45 -6.44 2.42
CA ASN A 314 6.32 -7.34 1.67
C ASN A 314 7.59 -6.65 1.16
N THR A 315 7.57 -5.32 1.07
CA THR A 315 8.65 -4.51 0.49
C THR A 315 9.37 -3.62 1.50
N GLU A 316 8.95 -3.65 2.76
CA GLU A 316 9.62 -2.92 3.82
C GLU A 316 10.99 -3.51 4.17
N ALA A 317 11.89 -2.65 4.62
CA ALA A 317 13.13 -3.05 5.28
C ALA A 317 13.05 -2.78 6.77
N LYS A 318 13.66 -3.69 7.54
CA LYS A 318 13.57 -3.74 8.99
C LYS A 318 14.93 -3.89 9.63
N VAL A 319 15.13 -3.23 10.75
CA VAL A 319 16.34 -3.38 11.58
C VAL A 319 15.94 -3.37 13.06
N SER A 320 16.36 -4.39 13.80
CA SER A 320 16.02 -4.52 15.21
C SER A 320 16.83 -3.56 16.09
N LYS A 321 16.28 -3.24 17.26
CA LYS A 321 16.95 -2.46 18.31
C LYS A 321 18.33 -3.01 18.65
N ASP A 322 18.46 -4.32 18.79
CA ASP A 322 19.72 -4.97 19.15
C ASP A 322 20.82 -4.62 18.15
N VAL A 323 20.49 -4.62 16.85
CA VAL A 323 21.40 -4.29 15.76
C VAL A 323 21.80 -2.81 15.79
N LEU A 324 20.86 -1.92 16.14
CA LEU A 324 21.10 -0.48 16.26
C LEU A 324 21.97 -0.13 17.47
N LEU A 325 21.68 -0.73 18.63
CA LEU A 325 22.40 -0.45 19.87
C LEU A 325 23.83 -1.01 19.85
N CYS A 326 24.06 -2.09 19.11
CA CYS A 326 25.40 -2.66 18.92
C CYS A 326 26.38 -1.75 18.18
N ASN A 327 25.94 -0.62 17.62
CA ASN A 327 26.84 0.39 17.04
C ASN A 327 27.41 1.37 18.07
N ASN A 328 26.88 1.44 19.30
CA ASN A 328 27.18 2.51 20.28
C ASN A 328 27.37 2.04 21.73
N ASP A 329 27.40 0.73 22.01
CA ASP A 329 27.64 0.22 23.36
C ASP A 329 29.12 -0.14 23.57
N ALA A 330 29.65 0.12 24.76
CA ALA A 330 31.06 -0.16 25.07
C ALA A 330 31.40 -1.67 25.01
N ASP A 331 30.38 -2.52 25.11
CA ASP A 331 30.48 -3.98 24.95
C ASP A 331 30.52 -4.42 23.47
N CYS A 332 30.18 -3.55 22.53
CA CYS A 332 30.34 -3.80 21.10
C CYS A 332 31.69 -3.25 20.63
N THR A 333 32.76 -3.93 21.01
CA THR A 333 34.17 -3.58 20.73
C THR A 333 34.56 -3.62 19.25
N PHE A 334 33.61 -3.61 18.31
CA PHE A 334 33.91 -3.68 16.90
C PHE A 334 34.17 -2.27 16.35
N SER A 335 35.45 -1.94 16.16
CA SER A 335 35.90 -0.80 15.39
C SER A 335 36.25 -1.24 13.98
N CYS A 336 35.85 -0.47 12.97
CA CYS A 336 36.25 -0.71 11.59
C CYS A 336 37.77 -0.57 11.45
N PRO A 337 38.51 -1.64 11.10
CA PRO A 337 39.96 -1.57 10.90
C PRO A 337 40.31 -0.68 9.70
N GLU A 338 41.40 0.06 9.79
CA GLU A 338 41.84 0.96 8.71
C GLU A 338 42.24 0.17 7.44
N GLU A 339 42.80 -1.03 7.61
CA GLU A 339 43.17 -1.91 6.51
C GLU A 339 41.97 -2.57 5.78
N ASN A 340 40.76 -2.51 6.35
CA ASN A 340 39.58 -3.21 5.85
C ASN A 340 38.40 -2.27 5.51
N GLN A 341 38.71 -1.08 4.99
CA GLN A 341 37.69 -0.21 4.41
C GLN A 341 37.06 -0.85 3.16
N ASP A 342 35.79 -0.56 2.93
CA ASP A 342 34.93 -1.14 1.90
C ASP A 342 34.75 -2.66 1.95
N ARG A 343 35.14 -3.29 3.06
CA ARG A 343 34.93 -4.72 3.29
C ARG A 343 33.64 -5.00 4.05
N TYR A 344 33.12 -6.20 3.82
CA TYR A 344 31.90 -6.67 4.45
C TYR A 344 32.21 -7.56 5.66
N TYR A 345 31.33 -7.50 6.65
CA TYR A 345 31.41 -8.27 7.87
C TYR A 345 30.09 -8.95 8.16
N THR A 346 30.17 -10.11 8.78
CA THR A 346 29.00 -10.87 9.18
C THR A 346 28.39 -10.35 10.47
N ASP A 347 27.07 -10.29 10.57
CA ASP A 347 26.42 -10.16 11.88
C ASP A 347 26.56 -11.47 12.67
N PRO A 348 27.00 -11.43 13.94
CA PRO A 348 27.28 -12.63 14.74
C PRO A 348 26.05 -13.48 15.04
N LYS A 349 24.84 -12.92 14.94
CA LYS A 349 23.59 -13.58 15.33
C LYS A 349 22.69 -13.88 14.13
N PHE A 350 22.53 -12.91 13.24
CA PHE A 350 21.54 -12.94 12.17
C PHE A 350 22.18 -13.07 10.80
N CYS A 351 21.78 -14.07 10.04
CA CYS A 351 22.33 -14.29 8.72
C CYS A 351 21.79 -13.34 7.65
N ASN A 352 20.62 -12.76 7.87
CA ASN A 352 20.05 -11.77 6.96
C ASN A 352 20.60 -10.35 7.21
N ILE A 353 21.66 -10.20 8.00
CA ILE A 353 22.29 -8.91 8.29
C ILE A 353 23.78 -9.00 7.96
N PHE A 354 24.28 -7.94 7.34
CA PHE A 354 25.70 -7.74 7.12
C PHE A 354 26.10 -6.33 7.52
N HIS A 355 27.39 -6.14 7.69
CA HIS A 355 27.97 -4.84 7.95
C HIS A 355 28.99 -4.51 6.89
N ARG A 356 29.22 -3.22 6.65
CA ARG A 356 30.26 -2.71 5.77
C ARG A 356 31.00 -1.60 6.50
N CYS A 357 32.32 -1.61 6.42
CA CYS A 357 33.13 -0.51 6.93
C CYS A 357 33.43 0.49 5.82
N VAL A 358 33.11 1.77 6.02
CA VAL A 358 33.46 2.86 5.10
C VAL A 358 33.89 4.07 5.92
N ASP A 359 35.04 4.67 5.60
CA ASP A 359 35.63 5.80 6.34
C ASP A 359 35.68 5.60 7.86
N ARG A 360 36.09 4.40 8.30
CA ARG A 360 36.15 3.94 9.70
C ARG A 360 34.79 3.92 10.41
N ARG A 361 33.68 4.04 9.67
CA ARG A 361 32.31 3.94 10.19
C ARG A 361 31.72 2.58 9.81
N LEU A 362 30.98 1.98 10.74
CA LEU A 362 30.26 0.72 10.52
C LEU A 362 28.85 1.01 10.01
N TYR A 363 28.55 0.54 8.81
CA TYR A 363 27.22 0.55 8.23
C TYR A 363 26.61 -0.84 8.40
N THR A 364 25.36 -0.89 8.83
CA THR A 364 24.61 -2.15 8.95
C THR A 364 23.44 -2.14 8.00
N ALA A 365 23.26 -3.22 7.25
CA ALA A 365 22.17 -3.38 6.30
C ALA A 365 21.60 -4.81 6.36
N PRO A 366 20.27 -4.97 6.26
CA PRO A 366 19.67 -6.26 6.04
C PRO A 366 19.81 -6.69 4.57
N CYS A 367 19.90 -7.99 4.34
CA CYS A 367 19.69 -8.59 3.04
C CYS A 367 18.24 -8.41 2.58
N GLY A 368 18.02 -8.45 1.27
CA GLY A 368 16.68 -8.47 0.70
C GLY A 368 15.83 -9.63 1.24
N LYS A 369 14.51 -9.48 1.27
CA LYS A 369 13.59 -10.47 1.84
C LYS A 369 13.85 -11.87 1.26
N GLY A 370 14.05 -12.85 2.14
CA GLY A 370 14.29 -14.25 1.77
C GLY A 370 15.74 -14.57 1.37
N THR A 371 16.64 -13.58 1.46
CA THR A 371 18.07 -13.75 1.21
C THR A 371 18.89 -13.53 2.48
N TYR A 372 20.10 -14.11 2.50
CA TYR A 372 20.99 -14.19 3.65
C TYR A 372 22.42 -13.95 3.19
N PHE A 373 23.23 -13.31 4.02
CA PHE A 373 24.60 -12.93 3.69
C PHE A 373 25.54 -14.14 3.76
N SER A 374 26.02 -14.58 2.60
CA SER A 374 27.04 -15.63 2.49
C SER A 374 28.42 -15.07 2.80
N THR A 375 29.15 -15.74 3.68
CA THR A 375 30.57 -15.46 3.97
C THR A 375 31.50 -15.85 2.83
N ARG A 376 31.03 -16.69 1.91
CA ARG A 376 31.83 -17.20 0.80
C ARG A 376 31.81 -16.25 -0.39
N THR A 377 30.65 -15.66 -0.68
CA THR A 377 30.49 -14.73 -1.80
C THR A 377 30.51 -13.27 -1.40
N CYS A 378 30.48 -12.98 -0.09
CA CYS A 378 30.34 -11.64 0.46
C CYS A 378 29.13 -10.87 -0.11
N ALA A 379 28.06 -11.60 -0.39
CA ALA A 379 26.82 -11.09 -0.94
C ALA A 379 25.60 -11.81 -0.35
N CYS A 380 24.44 -11.19 -0.46
CA CYS A 380 23.18 -11.82 -0.10
C CYS A 380 22.80 -12.89 -1.13
N SER A 381 22.58 -14.13 -0.68
CA SER A 381 22.14 -15.25 -1.50
C SER A 381 20.94 -15.97 -0.89
N HIS A 382 20.37 -16.94 -1.60
CA HIS A 382 19.29 -17.79 -1.09
C HIS A 382 19.74 -18.64 0.09
N ILE A 383 18.82 -18.85 1.05
CA ILE A 383 19.10 -19.56 2.31
C ILE A 383 19.74 -20.94 2.11
N ASN A 384 19.37 -21.67 1.05
CA ASN A 384 19.88 -23.01 0.78
C ASN A 384 21.39 -22.99 0.51
N GLU A 385 21.89 -21.98 -0.20
CA GLU A 385 23.33 -21.81 -0.46
C GLU A 385 24.07 -21.45 0.83
N VAL A 386 23.52 -20.52 1.60
CA VAL A 386 24.15 -20.07 2.86
C VAL A 386 24.17 -21.17 3.94
N ILE A 387 23.15 -22.05 3.96
CA ILE A 387 23.14 -23.26 4.80
C ILE A 387 24.21 -24.25 4.32
N GLN A 388 24.35 -24.47 3.02
CA GLN A 388 25.38 -25.35 2.46
C GLN A 388 26.80 -24.83 2.74
N ASP A 389 26.99 -23.51 2.75
CA ASP A 389 28.23 -22.85 3.16
C ASP A 389 28.51 -23.00 4.67
N GLY A 390 27.62 -23.64 5.44
CA GLY A 390 27.79 -23.88 6.87
C GLY A 390 27.74 -22.60 7.72
N SER A 391 27.28 -21.50 7.14
CA SER A 391 27.26 -20.20 7.83
C SER A 391 26.01 -20.04 8.70
N CYS A 392 24.90 -20.66 8.31
CA CYS A 392 23.59 -20.38 8.87
C CYS A 392 22.76 -21.64 9.08
N ASN A 393 21.86 -21.60 10.07
CA ASN A 393 20.86 -22.64 10.28
C ASN A 393 19.58 -22.36 9.47
N THR A 394 18.62 -23.29 9.51
CA THR A 394 17.33 -23.18 8.80
C THR A 394 16.43 -22.06 9.32
N LYS A 395 16.74 -21.47 10.48
CA LYS A 395 16.04 -20.32 11.04
C LYS A 395 16.66 -18.98 10.64
N GLY A 396 17.74 -18.99 9.86
CA GLY A 396 18.46 -17.78 9.50
C GLY A 396 19.35 -17.22 10.60
N GLU A 397 19.67 -18.02 11.62
CA GLU A 397 20.63 -17.67 12.66
C GLU A 397 22.03 -18.20 12.29
N ARG A 398 23.07 -17.45 12.65
CA ARG A 398 24.45 -17.79 12.31
C ARG A 398 24.95 -18.94 13.20
N LEU A 399 25.63 -19.91 12.59
CA LEU A 399 26.11 -21.12 13.30
C LEU A 399 27.36 -20.86 14.15
N ALA A 400 28.13 -19.82 13.86
CA ALA A 400 29.31 -19.44 14.62
C ALA A 400 28.92 -18.81 15.98
N THR A 401 29.33 -19.42 17.08
CA THR A 401 28.97 -19.06 18.46
C THR A 401 29.78 -17.91 19.07
N GLY A 402 30.38 -17.05 18.23
CA GLY A 402 31.15 -15.89 18.69
C GLY A 402 30.34 -14.60 18.62
N SER A 403 30.45 -13.73 19.61
CA SER A 403 29.86 -12.39 19.61
C SER A 403 30.55 -11.38 18.66
N LYS A 404 31.51 -11.84 17.85
CA LYS A 404 32.35 -10.98 17.01
C LYS A 404 31.89 -10.98 15.55
N LYS A 405 31.91 -9.81 14.95
CA LYS A 405 31.75 -9.63 13.50
C LYS A 405 32.99 -10.16 12.80
N ILE A 406 32.82 -11.05 11.83
CA ILE A 406 33.91 -11.73 11.10
C ILE A 406 34.03 -11.08 9.73
N LEU A 407 35.25 -10.75 9.32
CA LEU A 407 35.54 -10.24 7.98
C LEU A 407 35.12 -11.28 6.95
N CYS A 408 34.34 -10.86 5.97
CA CYS A 408 34.03 -11.70 4.83
C CYS A 408 35.24 -11.75 3.90
N ASP A 409 35.74 -12.95 3.66
CA ASP A 409 36.94 -13.19 2.87
C ASP A 409 36.58 -13.88 1.56
N ASP A 410 36.63 -13.11 0.47
CA ASP A 410 36.32 -13.56 -0.88
C ASP A 410 37.54 -14.15 -1.61
N THR A 411 38.71 -14.25 -0.97
CA THR A 411 39.93 -14.72 -1.65
C THR A 411 39.91 -16.20 -2.04
N ASN A 412 38.94 -16.97 -1.54
CA ASN A 412 38.77 -18.40 -1.87
C ASN A 412 37.80 -18.64 -3.05
N ARG A 413 37.51 -17.60 -3.84
CA ARG A 413 36.73 -17.69 -5.09
C ARG A 413 37.64 -18.01 -6.27
#